data_AF-A0A6G0XWZ7-F1
#
_entry.id   AF-A0A6G0XWZ7-F1
#
_cell.length_a   1.000
_cell.length_b   1.000
_cell.length_c   1.000
_cell.angle_alpha   90.00
_cell.angle_beta   90.00
_cell.angle_gamma   90.00
#
_symmetry.space_group_name_H-M   'P 1'
#
loop_
_entity.id
_entity.type
_entity.pdbx_description
1 polymer ?
#
loop_
_entity_poly.entity_id
_entity_poly.type
_entity_poly.pdbx_seq_one_letter_code
_entity_poly.pdbx_strand_id
1 'polypeptide(L)'
;MTTRVVRAAYREVLRNAKLMDKYASIKAVMSPMEVSHNPACQRAVLHLLRQKIYYLPDASAVDVVRQMFRLPKGDIGDAFVALRYLGEKLHVARQYGLLTETQKPPTRQYGLLESPPSLSSVSITTRIRTGVFLIAHPLLRHPFEKTVVLITNHDKQGTTTGFIINEKGDKKHTLWPNYNLDADVQPLFGSHAVNFGGPVDPNSIHFLHTQPTLGGTAVGRNDPTRLFVGGDIRDFTKVPHPRPHEVVFFRGYAGWTNTMLQKELDIGSWIMTFGGISLLRSVPSTSSSLRFLGTWIFC
;
A
#
# COMPACT_ATOMS: atom_id res chain seq x y z
N MET A 1 9.26 13.40 3.00
CA MET A 1 8.41 12.79 1.94
C MET A 1 6.90 12.69 2.28
N THR A 2 6.48 12.92 3.53
CA THR A 2 5.06 12.91 3.99
C THR A 2 4.13 13.80 3.19
N THR A 3 4.58 14.98 2.76
CA THR A 3 3.75 15.87 1.94
C THR A 3 3.38 15.24 0.60
N ARG A 4 4.21 14.37 0.00
CA ARG A 4 3.90 13.75 -1.30
C ARG A 4 2.83 12.67 -1.17
N VAL A 5 2.95 11.78 -0.19
CA VAL A 5 1.93 10.74 0.07
C VAL A 5 0.62 11.37 0.55
N VAL A 6 0.67 12.33 1.48
CA VAL A 6 -0.53 13.07 1.92
C VAL A 6 -1.17 13.82 0.76
N ARG A 7 -0.39 14.52 -0.07
CA ARG A 7 -0.91 15.16 -1.30
C ARG A 7 -1.51 14.15 -2.26
N ALA A 8 -0.95 12.95 -2.36
CA ALA A 8 -1.44 11.93 -3.26
C ALA A 8 -2.73 11.27 -2.73
N ALA A 9 -2.81 10.95 -1.44
CA ALA A 9 -4.03 10.51 -0.78
C ALA A 9 -5.13 11.58 -0.89
N TYR A 10 -4.81 12.84 -0.59
CA TYR A 10 -5.71 13.97 -0.77
C TYR A 10 -6.20 14.14 -2.21
N ARG A 11 -5.34 13.92 -3.22
CA ARG A 11 -5.74 13.92 -4.63
C ARG A 11 -6.77 12.84 -4.94
N GLU A 12 -6.66 11.67 -4.33
CA GLU A 12 -7.66 10.60 -4.51
C GLU A 12 -8.95 10.87 -3.75
N VAL A 13 -8.90 11.45 -2.54
CA VAL A 13 -10.10 11.94 -1.87
C VAL A 13 -10.84 12.97 -2.75
N LEU A 14 -10.11 13.92 -3.36
CA LEU A 14 -10.69 14.87 -4.33
C LEU A 14 -11.24 14.20 -5.58
N ARG A 15 -10.59 13.13 -6.08
CA ARG A 15 -11.08 12.39 -7.25
C ARG A 15 -12.42 11.72 -6.95
N ASN A 16 -12.53 11.08 -5.79
CA ASN A 16 -13.77 10.43 -5.35
C ASN A 16 -14.87 11.48 -5.10
N ALA A 17 -14.54 12.61 -4.48
CA ALA A 17 -15.49 13.71 -4.30
C ALA A 17 -16.02 14.27 -5.64
N LYS A 18 -15.18 14.35 -6.68
CA LYS A 18 -15.62 14.76 -8.04
C LYS A 18 -16.63 13.80 -8.65
N LEU A 19 -16.45 12.50 -8.42
CA LEU A 19 -17.41 11.50 -8.86
C LEU A 19 -18.74 11.71 -8.15
N MET A 20 -18.73 11.97 -6.84
CA MET A 20 -19.95 12.26 -6.10
C MET A 20 -20.67 13.51 -6.64
N ASP A 21 -19.95 14.57 -6.98
CA ASP A 21 -20.55 15.77 -7.57
C ASP A 21 -21.22 15.53 -8.91
N LYS A 22 -20.70 14.59 -9.71
CA LYS A 22 -21.31 14.18 -10.98
C LYS A 22 -22.60 13.38 -10.79
N TYR A 23 -22.74 12.65 -9.69
CA TYR A 23 -23.86 11.74 -9.46
C TYR A 23 -24.54 12.02 -8.11
N ALA A 24 -25.62 12.80 -8.15
CA ALA A 24 -26.40 13.16 -6.95
C ALA A 24 -26.92 11.95 -6.16
N SER A 25 -27.19 10.83 -6.85
CA SER A 25 -27.60 9.54 -6.25
C SER A 25 -26.60 9.02 -5.21
N ILE A 26 -25.30 9.25 -5.41
CA ILE A 26 -24.25 8.77 -4.50
C ILE A 26 -24.28 9.56 -3.19
N LYS A 27 -24.54 10.86 -3.29
CA LYS A 27 -24.60 11.74 -2.12
C LYS A 27 -25.78 11.39 -1.22
N ALA A 28 -26.87 10.86 -1.79
CA ALA A 28 -28.04 10.39 -1.05
C ALA A 28 -27.77 9.17 -0.14
N VAL A 29 -26.71 8.39 -0.41
CA VAL A 29 -26.35 7.19 0.37
C VAL A 29 -25.46 7.52 1.58
N MET A 30 -25.08 8.79 1.76
CA MET A 30 -24.21 9.23 2.86
C MET A 30 -25.00 9.39 4.16
N SER A 31 -24.47 8.82 5.25
CA SER A 31 -24.94 9.06 6.61
C SER A 31 -23.79 9.53 7.50
N PRO A 32 -24.01 10.54 8.38
CA PRO A 32 -23.02 10.94 9.37
C PRO A 32 -22.72 9.83 10.39
N MET A 33 -23.65 8.89 10.60
CA MET A 33 -23.54 7.86 11.64
C MET A 33 -22.56 6.73 11.29
N GLU A 34 -22.20 6.59 10.02
CA GLU A 34 -21.31 5.54 9.53
C GLU A 34 -19.85 6.02 9.39
N VAL A 35 -19.59 7.30 9.67
CA VAL A 35 -18.24 7.85 9.61
C VAL A 35 -17.45 7.33 10.81
N SER A 36 -16.36 6.61 10.57
CA SER A 36 -15.44 6.18 11.64
C SER A 36 -14.93 7.38 12.47
N HIS A 37 -14.35 7.12 13.66
CA HIS A 37 -13.96 8.09 14.72
C HIS A 37 -12.97 9.23 14.35
N ASN A 38 -12.89 9.62 13.08
CA ASN A 38 -12.05 10.69 12.58
C ASN A 38 -12.78 12.05 12.56
N PRO A 39 -12.33 13.06 13.32
CA PRO A 39 -13.02 14.34 13.45
C PRO A 39 -12.96 15.21 12.19
N ALA A 40 -11.97 15.03 11.31
CA ALA A 40 -11.90 15.77 10.06
C ALA A 40 -12.91 15.24 9.04
N CYS A 41 -13.00 13.90 8.90
CA CYS A 41 -13.99 13.27 8.04
C CYS A 41 -15.42 13.51 8.54
N GLN A 42 -15.66 13.39 9.85
CA GLN A 42 -16.98 13.64 10.44
C GLN A 42 -17.43 15.09 10.21
N ARG A 43 -16.55 16.07 10.43
CA ARG A 43 -16.84 17.48 10.11
C ARG A 43 -17.10 17.70 8.62
N ALA A 44 -16.33 17.07 7.73
CA ALA A 44 -16.54 17.18 6.29
C ALA A 44 -17.91 16.63 5.86
N VAL A 45 -18.30 15.45 6.35
CA VAL A 45 -19.61 14.84 6.05
C VAL A 45 -20.75 15.70 6.62
N LEU A 46 -20.63 16.15 7.88
CA LEU A 46 -21.62 17.06 8.47
C LEU A 46 -21.74 18.38 7.70
N HIS A 47 -20.63 18.93 7.21
CA HIS A 47 -20.63 20.15 6.42
C HIS A 47 -21.28 19.93 5.04
N LEU A 48 -20.99 18.80 4.39
CA LEU A 48 -21.62 18.42 3.13
C LEU A 48 -23.14 18.24 3.26
N LEU A 49 -23.58 17.66 4.39
CA LEU A 49 -24.98 17.43 4.70
C LEU A 49 -25.65 18.65 5.38
N ARG A 50 -24.93 19.76 5.60
CA ARG A 50 -25.39 20.95 6.35
C ARG A 50 -26.03 20.59 7.71
N GLN A 51 -25.37 19.72 8.48
CA GLN A 51 -25.84 19.19 9.78
C GLN A 51 -27.15 18.38 9.73
N LYS A 52 -27.58 17.93 8.54
CA LYS A 52 -28.73 17.04 8.36
C LYS A 52 -28.28 15.57 8.26
N ILE A 53 -29.23 14.66 8.44
CA ILE A 53 -28.98 13.20 8.43
C ILE A 53 -28.90 12.65 6.99
N TYR A 54 -29.43 13.39 6.00
CA TYR A 54 -29.50 13.04 4.59
C TYR A 54 -29.11 14.22 3.69
N TYR A 55 -28.67 13.92 2.47
CA TYR A 55 -28.16 14.90 1.52
C TYR A 55 -29.27 15.71 0.82
N LEU A 56 -29.03 17.02 0.63
CA LEU A 56 -29.79 17.90 -0.26
C LEU A 56 -28.86 18.47 -1.37
N PRO A 57 -29.34 18.71 -2.61
CA PRO A 57 -28.52 18.89 -3.81
C PRO A 57 -27.56 20.08 -3.88
N ASP A 58 -27.48 20.93 -2.87
CA ASP A 58 -26.89 22.28 -3.01
C ASP A 58 -25.39 22.37 -2.70
N ALA A 59 -24.77 21.30 -2.16
CA ALA A 59 -23.37 21.31 -1.74
C ALA A 59 -22.47 20.46 -2.66
N SER A 60 -21.31 21.04 -3.05
CA SER A 60 -20.23 20.35 -3.78
C SER A 60 -19.35 19.55 -2.81
N ALA A 61 -19.27 18.23 -3.00
CA ALA A 61 -18.37 17.35 -2.26
C ALA A 61 -16.90 17.73 -2.48
N VAL A 62 -16.55 18.18 -3.68
CA VAL A 62 -15.18 18.61 -4.01
C VAL A 62 -14.76 19.81 -3.19
N ASP A 63 -15.62 20.83 -3.10
CA ASP A 63 -15.28 22.06 -2.38
C ASP A 63 -15.18 21.83 -0.87
N VAL A 64 -16.02 20.95 -0.32
CA VAL A 64 -15.91 20.52 1.08
C VAL A 64 -14.57 19.81 1.34
N VAL A 65 -14.18 18.85 0.50
CA VAL A 65 -12.88 18.18 0.64
C VAL A 65 -11.73 19.18 0.50
N ARG A 66 -11.83 20.13 -0.44
CA ARG A 66 -10.82 21.20 -0.60
C ARG A 66 -10.69 22.08 0.62
N GLN A 67 -11.78 22.44 1.28
CA GLN A 67 -11.75 23.29 2.45
C GLN A 67 -11.16 22.54 3.66
N MET A 68 -11.55 21.27 3.84
CA MET A 68 -11.23 20.51 5.04
C MET A 68 -9.84 19.88 5.03
N PHE A 69 -9.36 19.40 3.87
CA PHE A 69 -8.09 18.65 3.77
C PHE A 69 -6.92 19.48 3.22
N ARG A 70 -7.12 20.76 2.88
CA ARG A 70 -6.06 21.68 2.42
C ARG A 70 -5.22 22.26 3.56
N LEU A 71 -5.58 22.00 4.82
CA LEU A 71 -4.85 22.52 5.98
C LEU A 71 -3.42 21.94 6.06
N PRO A 72 -2.40 22.76 6.38
CA PRO A 72 -1.00 22.33 6.43
C PRO A 72 -0.69 21.30 7.53
N LYS A 73 -1.63 21.07 8.47
CA LYS A 73 -1.57 20.10 9.56
C LYS A 73 -2.43 18.84 9.34
N GLY A 74 -2.86 18.57 8.11
CA GLY A 74 -3.67 17.37 7.83
C GLY A 74 -2.92 16.08 8.19
N ASP A 75 -3.51 15.26 9.05
CA ASP A 75 -2.99 13.94 9.38
C ASP A 75 -3.22 12.98 8.19
N ILE A 76 -2.24 12.15 7.89
CA ILE A 76 -2.36 11.10 6.88
C ILE A 76 -3.51 10.14 7.25
N GLY A 77 -3.72 9.89 8.55
CA GLY A 77 -4.83 9.09 9.06
C GLY A 77 -6.20 9.62 8.63
N ASP A 78 -6.40 10.94 8.68
CA ASP A 78 -7.64 11.60 8.27
C ASP A 78 -7.95 11.36 6.79
N ALA A 79 -6.93 11.48 5.94
CA ALA A 79 -7.07 11.28 4.50
C ALA A 79 -7.41 9.83 4.15
N PHE A 80 -6.80 8.87 4.84
CA PHE A 80 -7.10 7.45 4.70
C PHE A 80 -8.53 7.12 5.09
N VAL A 81 -9.00 7.63 6.23
CA VAL A 81 -10.37 7.41 6.71
C VAL A 81 -11.40 7.96 5.73
N ALA A 82 -11.18 9.19 5.25
CA ALA A 82 -12.08 9.78 4.26
C ALA A 82 -12.06 9.02 2.94
N LEU A 83 -10.88 8.59 2.48
CA LEU A 83 -10.77 7.76 1.27
C LEU A 83 -11.57 6.47 1.42
N ARG A 84 -11.48 5.82 2.58
CA ARG A 84 -12.21 4.58 2.87
C ARG A 84 -13.72 4.78 2.86
N TYR A 85 -14.19 5.76 3.63
CA TYR A 85 -15.62 6.06 3.70
C TYR A 85 -16.22 6.39 2.33
N LEU A 86 -15.53 7.22 1.54
CA LEU A 86 -15.97 7.53 0.18
C LEU A 86 -15.90 6.30 -0.74
N GLY A 87 -14.86 5.48 -0.63
CA GLY A 87 -14.70 4.24 -1.38
C GLY A 87 -15.85 3.25 -1.13
N GLU A 88 -16.23 3.04 0.14
CA GLU A 88 -17.37 2.21 0.52
C GLU A 88 -18.68 2.70 -0.11
N LYS A 89 -18.96 4.01 -0.05
CA LYS A 89 -20.18 4.57 -0.65
C LYS A 89 -20.20 4.48 -2.18
N LEU A 90 -19.06 4.71 -2.83
CA LEU A 90 -18.93 4.50 -4.27
C LEU A 90 -19.08 3.02 -4.65
N HIS A 91 -18.54 2.10 -3.84
CA HIS A 91 -18.69 0.67 -4.07
C HIS A 91 -20.15 0.22 -3.98
N VAL A 92 -20.86 0.63 -2.93
CA VAL A 92 -22.31 0.37 -2.77
C VAL A 92 -23.08 0.94 -3.96
N ALA A 93 -22.80 2.18 -4.37
CA ALA A 93 -23.46 2.80 -5.52
C ALA A 93 -23.25 2.01 -6.83
N ARG A 94 -22.07 1.39 -7.04
CA ARG A 94 -21.83 0.50 -8.18
C ARG A 94 -22.66 -0.77 -8.11
N GLN A 95 -22.75 -1.40 -6.93
CA GLN A 95 -23.53 -2.63 -6.75
C GLN A 95 -25.02 -2.44 -7.09
N TYR A 96 -25.58 -1.27 -6.78
CA TYR A 96 -26.97 -0.93 -7.07
C TYR A 96 -27.17 -0.26 -8.44
N GLY A 97 -26.15 -0.21 -9.30
CA GLY A 97 -26.27 0.37 -10.64
C GLY A 97 -26.50 1.89 -10.66
N LEU A 98 -26.26 2.58 -9.54
CA LEU A 98 -26.43 4.03 -9.40
C LEU A 98 -25.29 4.83 -10.06
N LEU A 99 -24.25 4.12 -10.53
CA LEU A 99 -23.06 4.64 -11.19
C LEU A 99 -22.94 4.03 -12.58
N THR A 100 -23.23 4.81 -13.62
CA THR A 100 -22.90 4.44 -15.00
C THR A 100 -21.46 4.84 -15.26
N GLU A 101 -20.54 3.86 -15.34
CA GLU A 101 -19.12 4.13 -15.56
C GLU A 101 -18.90 4.98 -16.80
N THR A 102 -18.49 6.23 -16.59
CA THR A 102 -17.74 6.98 -17.59
C THR A 102 -16.31 7.02 -17.11
N GLN A 103 -15.37 6.90 -18.05
CA GLN A 103 -13.93 7.00 -17.81
C GLN A 103 -13.65 7.98 -16.67
N LYS A 104 -12.90 7.52 -15.65
CA LYS A 104 -12.45 8.38 -14.55
C LYS A 104 -12.01 9.72 -15.16
N PRO A 105 -12.49 10.87 -14.67
CA PRO A 105 -12.27 12.16 -15.33
C PRO A 105 -10.77 12.30 -15.64
N PRO A 106 -10.42 12.72 -16.88
CA PRO A 106 -9.05 12.70 -17.35
C PRO A 106 -8.18 13.42 -16.33
N THR A 107 -7.12 12.73 -15.90
CA THR A 107 -6.07 13.35 -15.10
C THR A 107 -5.59 14.55 -15.91
N ARG A 108 -5.72 15.78 -15.41
CA ARG A 108 -5.11 16.95 -16.04
C ARG A 108 -3.62 16.62 -16.19
N GLN A 109 -3.18 16.26 -17.40
CA GLN A 109 -1.78 16.18 -17.75
C GLN A 109 -1.30 17.62 -17.79
N TYR A 110 -0.72 18.10 -16.69
CA TYR A 110 0.26 19.16 -16.82
C TYR A 110 1.39 18.55 -17.63
N GLY A 111 1.72 19.12 -18.78
CA GLY A 111 2.90 18.75 -19.56
C GLY A 111 4.13 18.92 -18.68
N LEU A 112 4.50 17.87 -17.97
CA LEU A 112 5.80 17.73 -17.35
C LEU A 112 6.63 17.02 -18.41
N LEU A 113 7.57 17.78 -18.97
CA LEU A 113 8.71 17.36 -19.77
C LEU A 113 8.95 15.85 -19.68
N GLU A 114 8.90 15.19 -20.84
CA GLU A 114 9.22 13.78 -21.06
C GLU A 114 10.59 13.42 -20.49
N SER A 115 10.62 13.21 -19.18
CA SER A 115 11.76 12.69 -18.45
C SER A 115 11.26 11.46 -17.70
N PRO A 116 11.95 10.31 -17.83
CA PRO A 116 11.56 9.10 -17.12
C PRO A 116 11.43 9.43 -15.63
N PRO A 117 10.42 8.86 -14.93
CA PRO A 117 10.19 9.19 -13.53
C PRO A 117 11.47 8.92 -12.75
N SER A 118 12.08 9.98 -12.23
CA SER A 118 13.23 9.88 -11.33
C SER A 118 12.86 8.95 -10.17
N LEU A 119 13.76 8.06 -9.80
CA LEU A 119 13.61 7.00 -8.77
C LEU A 119 13.13 7.48 -7.38
N SER A 120 13.04 8.79 -7.16
CA SER A 120 12.59 9.45 -5.93
C SER A 120 11.13 9.95 -5.95
N SER A 121 10.39 9.80 -7.05
CA SER A 121 8.99 10.26 -7.15
C SER A 121 7.98 9.13 -6.84
N VAL A 122 7.63 8.99 -5.56
CA VAL A 122 6.48 8.20 -5.11
C VAL A 122 5.23 8.64 -5.87
N SER A 123 4.65 7.74 -6.66
CA SER A 123 3.50 8.01 -7.53
C SER A 123 2.40 6.99 -7.26
N ILE A 124 1.22 7.48 -6.85
CA ILE A 124 0.04 6.61 -6.68
C ILE A 124 -0.37 6.08 -8.05
N THR A 125 -0.67 4.79 -8.10
CA THR A 125 -1.12 4.11 -9.31
C THR A 125 -2.48 3.48 -9.09
N THR A 126 -3.18 3.20 -10.18
CA THR A 126 -4.47 2.50 -10.17
C THR A 126 -4.40 1.13 -10.82
N ARG A 127 -3.21 0.67 -11.24
CA ARG A 127 -3.01 -0.63 -11.87
C ARG A 127 -2.25 -1.57 -10.94
N ILE A 128 -2.84 -2.74 -10.69
CA ILE A 128 -2.20 -3.84 -9.97
C ILE A 128 -1.12 -4.45 -10.90
N ARG A 129 0.11 -4.50 -10.42
CA ARG A 129 1.24 -5.15 -11.11
C ARG A 129 2.36 -5.46 -10.12
N THR A 130 3.27 -6.34 -10.51
CA THR A 130 4.47 -6.64 -9.71
C THR A 130 5.33 -5.38 -9.54
N GLY A 131 5.97 -5.24 -8.37
CA GLY A 131 6.76 -4.06 -8.00
C GLY A 131 5.94 -2.87 -7.47
N VAL A 132 4.63 -3.01 -7.31
CA VAL A 132 3.78 -2.02 -6.63
C VAL A 132 3.79 -2.26 -5.12
N PHE A 133 3.84 -1.18 -4.34
CA PHE A 133 3.64 -1.25 -2.89
C PHE A 133 2.18 -0.94 -2.54
N LEU A 134 1.61 -1.72 -1.64
CA LEU A 134 0.32 -1.50 -1.00
C LEU A 134 0.58 -0.92 0.39
N ILE A 135 0.09 0.29 0.63
CA ILE A 135 0.13 0.92 1.94
C ILE A 135 -1.22 0.67 2.60
N ALA A 136 -1.21 -0.04 3.72
CA ALA A 136 -2.40 -0.36 4.48
C ALA A 136 -3.05 0.90 5.07
N HIS A 137 -4.37 0.92 5.03
CA HIS A 137 -5.14 1.86 5.84
C HIS A 137 -4.83 1.64 7.34
N PRO A 138 -4.65 2.71 8.16
CA PRO A 138 -4.28 2.57 9.58
C PRO A 138 -5.24 1.76 10.45
N LEU A 139 -6.51 1.67 10.04
CA LEU A 139 -7.58 0.92 10.72
C LEU A 139 -7.86 -0.48 10.14
N LEU A 140 -7.00 -1.01 9.24
CA LEU A 140 -7.09 -2.44 8.91
C LEU A 140 -6.86 -3.28 10.18
N ARG A 141 -7.43 -4.48 10.22
CA ARG A 141 -7.19 -5.43 11.32
C ARG A 141 -5.88 -6.18 11.08
N HIS A 142 -5.32 -6.74 12.15
CA HIS A 142 -4.24 -7.72 12.04
C HIS A 142 -4.64 -8.84 11.05
N PRO A 143 -3.73 -9.29 10.17
CA PRO A 143 -2.28 -9.02 10.17
C PRO A 143 -1.83 -7.76 9.42
N PHE A 144 -2.73 -7.02 8.77
CA PHE A 144 -2.35 -5.98 7.80
C PHE A 144 -2.31 -4.55 8.36
N GLU A 145 -2.57 -4.34 9.65
CA GLU A 145 -2.54 -3.02 10.25
C GLU A 145 -1.16 -2.34 10.13
N LYS A 146 -1.12 -1.09 9.65
CA LYS A 146 0.12 -0.31 9.46
C LYS A 146 1.19 -1.02 8.62
N THR A 147 0.79 -1.99 7.79
CA THR A 147 1.72 -2.73 6.93
C THR A 147 1.96 -2.01 5.60
N VAL A 148 3.13 -2.32 5.02
CA VAL A 148 3.45 -2.06 3.63
C VAL A 148 3.68 -3.41 2.97
N VAL A 149 2.94 -3.73 1.92
CA VAL A 149 3.08 -4.98 1.18
C VAL A 149 3.68 -4.71 -0.19
N LEU A 150 4.71 -5.45 -0.59
CA LEU A 150 5.23 -5.45 -1.95
C LEU A 150 4.54 -6.55 -2.77
N ILE A 151 3.91 -6.19 -3.88
CA ILE A 151 3.35 -7.16 -4.83
C ILE A 151 4.48 -7.82 -5.61
N THR A 152 4.63 -9.13 -5.42
CA THR A 152 5.68 -9.94 -6.04
C THR A 152 5.18 -10.75 -7.21
N ASN A 153 3.92 -11.18 -7.18
CA ASN A 153 3.27 -11.85 -8.30
C ASN A 153 1.85 -11.30 -8.53
N HIS A 154 1.46 -11.23 -9.79
CA HIS A 154 0.10 -10.94 -10.20
C HIS A 154 -0.16 -11.68 -11.51
N ASP A 155 -1.05 -12.67 -11.47
CA ASP A 155 -1.35 -13.51 -12.63
C ASP A 155 -2.47 -12.91 -13.51
N LYS A 156 -2.66 -13.48 -14.69
CA LYS A 156 -3.74 -13.08 -15.61
C LYS A 156 -5.13 -13.47 -15.11
N GLN A 157 -5.22 -14.38 -14.14
CA GLN A 157 -6.47 -14.84 -13.54
C GLN A 157 -6.90 -13.94 -12.37
N GLY A 158 -6.10 -12.93 -12.00
CA GLY A 158 -6.36 -11.97 -10.94
C GLY A 158 -5.84 -12.38 -9.56
N THR A 159 -5.16 -13.52 -9.43
CA THR A 159 -4.48 -13.91 -8.18
C THR A 159 -3.26 -13.04 -7.97
N THR A 160 -3.15 -12.47 -6.77
CA THR A 160 -2.03 -11.59 -6.42
C THR A 160 -1.36 -12.10 -5.16
N THR A 161 -0.03 -12.12 -5.15
CA THR A 161 0.74 -12.41 -3.94
C THR A 161 1.79 -11.34 -3.69
N GLY A 162 2.16 -11.18 -2.43
CA GLY A 162 3.12 -10.19 -1.97
C GLY A 162 3.67 -10.49 -0.59
N PHE A 163 4.63 -9.68 -0.15
CA PHE A 163 5.23 -9.79 1.18
C PHE A 163 5.06 -8.49 1.95
N ILE A 164 4.72 -8.59 3.23
CA ILE A 164 4.84 -7.48 4.18
C ILE A 164 6.33 -7.17 4.36
N ILE A 165 6.74 -5.93 4.11
CA ILE A 165 8.16 -5.55 4.08
C ILE A 165 8.61 -4.73 5.28
N ASN A 166 7.67 -4.19 6.06
CA ASN A 166 7.94 -3.33 7.20
C ASN A 166 7.77 -4.03 8.56
N GLU A 167 7.50 -5.33 8.56
CA GLU A 167 7.38 -6.15 9.76
C GLU A 167 8.64 -7.03 9.92
N LYS A 168 9.58 -6.54 10.71
CA LYS A 168 10.87 -7.20 10.90
C LYS A 168 10.74 -8.43 11.80
N GLY A 169 11.48 -9.47 11.48
CA GLY A 169 11.71 -10.62 12.34
C GLY A 169 12.48 -10.22 13.59
N ASP A 170 12.13 -10.81 14.73
CA ASP A 170 12.94 -10.74 15.94
C ASP A 170 14.08 -11.78 15.89
N LYS A 171 15.11 -11.62 16.72
CA LYS A 171 16.23 -12.58 16.87
C LYS A 171 15.79 -13.98 17.29
N LYS A 172 14.54 -14.15 17.74
CA LYS A 172 13.92 -15.44 18.05
C LYS A 172 13.54 -16.25 16.81
N HIS A 173 13.32 -15.58 15.68
CA HIS A 173 12.92 -16.19 14.42
C HIS A 173 14.04 -16.06 13.39
N THR A 174 15.11 -16.83 13.60
CA THR A 174 16.20 -17.02 12.62
C THR A 174 15.93 -18.20 11.71
N LEU A 175 16.59 -18.26 10.55
CA LEU A 175 16.47 -19.40 9.64
C LEU A 175 16.83 -20.72 10.31
N TRP A 176 17.98 -20.77 11.00
CA TRP A 176 18.36 -21.91 11.84
C TRP A 176 18.24 -21.50 13.32
N PRO A 177 17.68 -22.34 14.21
CA PRO A 177 17.20 -23.71 13.99
C PRO A 177 15.72 -23.83 13.60
N ASN A 178 15.01 -22.72 13.34
CA ASN A 178 13.55 -22.75 13.22
C ASN A 178 13.05 -23.37 11.90
N TYR A 179 13.88 -23.41 10.87
CA TYR A 179 13.56 -23.93 9.54
C TYR A 179 14.64 -24.92 9.09
N ASN A 180 14.23 -25.92 8.31
CA ASN A 180 15.16 -26.89 7.75
C ASN A 180 16.02 -26.19 6.68
N LEU A 181 17.32 -26.10 6.94
CA LEU A 181 18.28 -25.41 6.09
C LEU A 181 19.45 -26.34 5.80
N ASP A 182 19.87 -26.41 4.54
CA ASP A 182 21.00 -27.23 4.11
C ASP A 182 22.28 -26.86 4.87
N ALA A 183 23.10 -27.87 5.19
CA ALA A 183 24.33 -27.70 5.97
C ALA A 183 25.30 -26.70 5.34
N ASP A 184 25.33 -26.61 4.01
CA ASP A 184 26.19 -25.68 3.26
C ASP A 184 25.69 -24.22 3.34
N VAL A 185 24.40 -24.03 3.62
CA VAL A 185 23.73 -22.72 3.66
C VAL A 185 23.65 -22.18 5.09
N GLN A 186 23.66 -23.06 6.09
CA GLN A 186 23.64 -22.69 7.52
C GLN A 186 24.75 -21.71 7.92
N PRO A 187 26.03 -21.88 7.53
CA PRO A 187 27.09 -20.93 7.88
C PRO A 187 26.87 -19.52 7.30
N LEU A 188 26.16 -19.42 6.17
CA LEU A 188 25.90 -18.16 5.47
C LEU A 188 24.70 -17.42 6.07
N PHE A 189 23.59 -18.14 6.25
CA PHE A 189 22.32 -17.50 6.59
C PHE A 189 21.65 -18.00 7.88
N GLY A 190 22.21 -18.97 8.59
CA GLY A 190 21.57 -19.59 9.76
C GLY A 190 21.12 -18.59 10.82
N SER A 191 21.94 -17.56 11.08
CA SER A 191 21.61 -16.49 12.05
C SER A 191 20.80 -15.33 11.48
N HIS A 192 20.41 -15.35 10.21
CA HIS A 192 19.63 -14.27 9.61
C HIS A 192 18.18 -14.30 10.13
N ALA A 193 17.67 -13.12 10.48
CA ALA A 193 16.30 -12.95 10.92
C ALA A 193 15.32 -13.18 9.76
N VAL A 194 14.20 -13.83 10.06
CA VAL A 194 13.11 -14.11 9.13
C VAL A 194 11.97 -13.15 9.43
N ASN A 195 11.68 -12.27 8.48
CA ASN A 195 10.59 -11.30 8.58
C ASN A 195 9.23 -11.97 8.42
N PHE A 196 8.17 -11.34 8.93
CA PHE A 196 6.83 -11.82 8.66
C PHE A 196 6.37 -11.32 7.29
N GLY A 197 6.21 -12.23 6.34
CA GLY A 197 5.77 -11.92 4.97
C GLY A 197 4.26 -11.89 4.80
N GLY A 198 3.52 -12.58 5.66
CA GLY A 198 2.06 -12.55 5.70
C GLY A 198 1.45 -13.81 6.34
N PRO A 199 0.12 -13.85 6.47
CA PRO A 199 -0.59 -14.91 7.19
C PRO A 199 -0.70 -16.23 6.44
N VAL A 200 -0.51 -16.22 5.12
CA VAL A 200 -0.68 -17.43 4.30
C VAL A 200 0.59 -18.25 4.39
N ASP A 201 0.42 -19.54 4.71
CA ASP A 201 1.49 -20.53 4.80
C ASP A 201 2.67 -20.09 5.69
N PRO A 202 2.45 -19.88 7.00
CA PRO A 202 3.45 -19.31 7.90
C PRO A 202 4.72 -20.17 8.09
N ASN A 203 4.68 -21.42 7.63
CA ASN A 203 5.79 -22.37 7.72
C ASN A 203 6.70 -22.33 6.48
N SER A 204 6.26 -21.72 5.37
CA SER A 204 7.13 -21.56 4.20
C SER A 204 8.07 -20.38 4.33
N ILE A 205 9.28 -20.57 3.82
CA ILE A 205 10.29 -19.54 3.70
C ILE A 205 10.36 -19.07 2.27
N HIS A 206 10.28 -17.76 2.11
CA HIS A 206 10.52 -17.06 0.87
C HIS A 206 11.67 -16.08 1.06
N PHE A 207 12.34 -15.71 -0.03
CA PHE A 207 13.35 -14.69 0.03
C PHE A 207 13.29 -13.76 -1.18
N LEU A 208 13.67 -12.51 -0.92
CA LEU A 208 13.91 -11.49 -1.92
C LEU A 208 15.41 -11.27 -2.05
N HIS A 209 15.91 -11.18 -3.28
CA HIS A 209 17.32 -10.90 -3.52
C HIS A 209 17.56 -9.98 -4.72
N THR A 210 18.75 -9.38 -4.77
CA THR A 210 19.18 -8.52 -5.88
C THR A 210 20.17 -9.19 -6.84
N GLN A 211 20.53 -10.45 -6.60
CA GLN A 211 21.53 -11.16 -7.38
C GLN A 211 20.93 -11.87 -8.61
N PRO A 212 21.17 -11.40 -9.84
CA PRO A 212 20.55 -11.97 -11.04
C PRO A 212 21.06 -13.38 -11.38
N THR A 213 22.22 -13.79 -10.83
CA THR A 213 22.84 -15.09 -11.08
C THR A 213 22.14 -16.25 -10.36
N LEU A 214 21.30 -15.95 -9.35
CA LEU A 214 20.60 -16.95 -8.54
C LEU A 214 19.24 -17.39 -9.14
N GLY A 215 18.86 -16.81 -10.28
CA GLY A 215 17.57 -17.04 -10.90
C GLY A 215 16.41 -16.37 -10.15
N GLY A 216 15.26 -17.05 -10.09
CA GLY A 216 14.04 -16.52 -9.47
C GLY A 216 13.18 -15.68 -10.41
N THR A 217 12.05 -15.20 -9.88
CA THR A 217 11.09 -14.37 -10.65
C THR A 217 11.39 -12.89 -10.44
N ALA A 218 11.62 -12.16 -11.53
CA ALA A 218 11.85 -10.72 -11.46
C ALA A 218 10.60 -9.95 -11.01
N VAL A 219 10.78 -9.05 -10.05
CA VAL A 219 9.73 -8.17 -9.52
C VAL A 219 9.83 -6.80 -10.17
N GLY A 220 8.76 -6.39 -10.85
CA GLY A 220 8.68 -5.10 -11.52
C GLY A 220 9.32 -5.09 -12.92
N ARG A 221 8.71 -4.34 -13.84
CA ARG A 221 9.26 -4.07 -15.17
C ARG A 221 10.00 -2.72 -15.12
N ASN A 222 11.29 -2.72 -15.45
CA ASN A 222 12.16 -1.54 -15.60
C ASN A 222 12.66 -0.86 -14.30
N ASP A 223 12.84 -1.60 -13.20
CA ASP A 223 13.62 -1.07 -12.05
C ASP A 223 15.13 -1.26 -12.33
N PRO A 224 15.98 -0.23 -12.19
CA PRO A 224 17.44 -0.39 -12.27
C PRO A 224 17.99 -1.33 -11.19
N THR A 225 17.28 -1.45 -10.06
CA THR A 225 17.53 -2.47 -9.03
C THR A 225 16.71 -3.70 -9.39
N ARG A 226 17.34 -4.70 -10.02
CA ARG A 226 16.66 -5.96 -10.36
C ARG A 226 16.39 -6.75 -9.07
N LEU A 227 15.14 -6.76 -8.63
CA LEU A 227 14.68 -7.56 -7.50
C LEU A 227 14.11 -8.88 -7.99
N PHE A 228 14.45 -9.95 -7.30
CA PHE A 228 14.01 -11.30 -7.62
C PHE A 228 13.39 -11.94 -6.39
N VAL A 229 12.37 -12.76 -6.63
CA VAL A 229 11.68 -13.57 -5.62
C VAL A 229 12.01 -15.03 -5.85
N GLY A 230 12.40 -15.73 -4.79
CA GLY A 230 12.75 -17.14 -4.83
C GLY A 230 14.08 -17.39 -5.53
N GLY A 231 14.26 -18.58 -6.11
CA GLY A 231 15.54 -19.08 -6.59
C GLY A 231 16.05 -20.24 -5.73
N ASP A 232 17.21 -20.78 -6.06
CA ASP A 232 17.87 -21.80 -5.22
C ASP A 232 18.78 -21.11 -4.20
N ILE A 233 18.44 -21.23 -2.92
CA ILE A 233 19.23 -20.63 -1.85
C ILE A 233 20.66 -21.18 -1.81
N ARG A 234 20.89 -22.40 -2.28
CA ARG A 234 22.22 -23.01 -2.36
C ARG A 234 23.13 -22.28 -3.33
N ASP A 235 22.59 -21.58 -4.32
CA ASP A 235 23.41 -20.82 -5.27
C ASP A 235 24.11 -19.62 -4.61
N PHE A 236 23.64 -19.16 -3.44
CA PHE A 236 24.38 -18.16 -2.65
C PHE A 236 25.74 -18.67 -2.14
N THR A 237 25.94 -19.99 -2.03
CA THR A 237 27.26 -20.57 -1.69
C THR A 237 28.32 -20.27 -2.75
N LYS A 238 27.88 -20.00 -3.99
CA LYS A 238 28.75 -19.66 -5.12
C LYS A 238 29.02 -18.16 -5.21
N VAL A 239 28.32 -17.34 -4.42
CA VAL A 239 28.49 -15.88 -4.40
C VAL A 239 29.64 -15.55 -3.44
N PRO A 240 30.70 -14.84 -3.90
CA PRO A 240 31.76 -14.42 -3.00
C PRO A 240 31.25 -13.30 -2.08
N HIS A 241 31.18 -13.58 -0.78
CA HIS A 241 30.79 -12.64 0.29
C HIS A 241 29.38 -12.02 0.09
N PRO A 242 28.30 -12.83 0.10
CA PRO A 242 26.95 -12.29 -0.01
C PRO A 242 26.71 -11.33 1.15
N ARG A 243 26.35 -10.09 0.83
CA ARG A 243 26.13 -9.09 1.89
C ARG A 243 24.75 -9.33 2.51
N PRO A 244 24.58 -9.19 3.84
CA PRO A 244 23.28 -9.41 4.50
C PRO A 244 22.12 -8.55 3.98
N HIS A 245 22.40 -7.49 3.21
CA HIS A 245 21.38 -6.64 2.57
C HIS A 245 21.02 -7.06 1.14
N GLU A 246 21.68 -8.07 0.59
CA GLU A 246 21.41 -8.62 -0.75
C GLU A 246 20.31 -9.67 -0.73
N VAL A 247 19.96 -10.18 0.45
CA VAL A 247 18.89 -11.15 0.66
C VAL A 247 18.06 -10.79 1.89
N VAL A 248 16.74 -10.93 1.77
CA VAL A 248 15.80 -10.76 2.89
C VAL A 248 14.87 -11.97 2.93
N PHE A 249 14.79 -12.62 4.08
CA PHE A 249 13.95 -13.80 4.30
C PHE A 249 12.61 -13.41 4.90
N PHE A 250 11.56 -14.10 4.44
CA PHE A 250 10.17 -13.91 4.85
C PHE A 250 9.56 -15.27 5.18
N ARG A 251 8.80 -15.35 6.28
CA ARG A 251 7.92 -16.47 6.57
C ARG A 251 6.51 -16.15 6.10
N GLY A 252 5.90 -17.07 5.36
CA GLY A 252 4.59 -16.89 4.74
C GLY A 252 4.53 -15.70 3.78
N TYR A 253 3.32 -15.47 3.26
CA TYR A 253 3.05 -14.41 2.29
C TYR A 253 1.65 -13.83 2.46
N ALA A 254 1.42 -12.67 1.83
CA ALA A 254 0.12 -12.08 1.66
C ALA A 254 -0.46 -12.52 0.32
N GLY A 255 -1.64 -13.13 0.33
CA GLY A 255 -2.30 -13.64 -0.87
C GLY A 255 -3.70 -13.05 -1.02
N TRP A 256 -4.06 -12.70 -2.25
CA TRP A 256 -5.39 -12.28 -2.64
C TRP A 256 -5.91 -13.18 -3.74
N THR A 257 -7.14 -13.66 -3.56
CA THR A 257 -7.90 -14.35 -4.59
C THR A 257 -8.37 -13.36 -5.65
N ASN A 258 -8.81 -13.89 -6.80
CA ASN A 258 -9.32 -13.09 -7.89
C ASN A 258 -10.40 -12.10 -7.40
N THR A 259 -10.30 -10.84 -7.85
CA THR A 259 -11.16 -9.70 -7.49
C THR A 259 -11.07 -9.18 -6.05
N MET A 260 -10.49 -9.92 -5.10
CA MET A 260 -10.43 -9.51 -3.69
C MET A 260 -9.62 -8.24 -3.51
N LEU A 261 -8.41 -8.19 -4.07
CA LEU A 261 -7.56 -7.00 -4.00
C LEU A 261 -8.23 -5.80 -4.66
N GLN A 262 -8.91 -5.99 -5.79
CA GLN A 262 -9.61 -4.91 -6.47
C GLN A 262 -10.75 -4.34 -5.62
N LYS A 263 -11.54 -5.19 -4.96
CA LYS A 263 -12.58 -4.76 -4.02
C LYS A 263 -12.00 -3.97 -2.86
N GLU A 264 -10.91 -4.44 -2.27
CA GLU A 264 -10.23 -3.74 -1.18
C GLU A 264 -9.67 -2.38 -1.60
N LEU A 265 -9.14 -2.28 -2.83
CA LEU A 265 -8.70 -1.01 -3.42
C LEU A 265 -9.86 -0.05 -3.67
N ASP A 266 -10.99 -0.56 -4.19
CA ASP A 266 -12.19 0.25 -4.45
C ASP A 266 -12.79 0.81 -3.15
N ILE A 267 -12.70 0.05 -2.07
CA ILE A 267 -13.11 0.43 -0.71
C ILE A 267 -12.09 1.37 -0.05
N GLY A 268 -10.88 1.54 -0.61
CA GLY A 268 -9.84 2.39 -0.01
C GLY A 268 -9.10 1.76 1.17
N SER A 269 -9.12 0.43 1.27
CA SER A 269 -8.31 -0.32 2.25
C SER A 269 -6.81 -0.21 1.99
N TRP A 270 -6.41 0.02 0.74
CA TRP A 270 -5.01 0.12 0.32
C TRP A 270 -4.79 1.34 -0.57
N ILE A 271 -3.61 1.94 -0.43
CA ILE A 271 -3.08 2.88 -1.44
C ILE A 271 -1.96 2.18 -2.20
N MET A 272 -2.12 2.08 -3.52
CA MET A 272 -1.08 1.58 -4.42
C MET A 272 -0.09 2.69 -4.76
N THR A 273 1.21 2.42 -4.61
CA THR A 273 2.26 3.35 -5.02
C THR A 273 3.41 2.67 -5.74
N PHE A 274 4.00 3.40 -6.68
CA PHE A 274 5.34 3.13 -7.17
C PHE A 274 6.38 3.76 -6.26
N GLY A 275 7.45 3.02 -5.97
CA GLY A 275 8.65 3.50 -5.30
C GLY A 275 9.83 2.65 -5.75
N GLY A 276 11.03 3.21 -5.72
CA GLY A 276 12.23 2.40 -5.90
C GLY A 276 12.45 1.46 -4.72
N ILE A 277 13.11 0.33 -4.97
CA ILE A 277 13.56 -0.65 -3.96
C ILE A 277 14.41 -0.02 -2.83
N SER A 278 14.88 1.22 -2.98
CA SER A 278 15.45 2.02 -1.89
C SER A 278 14.54 2.12 -0.65
N LEU A 279 13.22 1.96 -0.79
CA LEU A 279 12.28 1.89 0.34
C LEU A 279 12.45 0.62 1.20
N LEU A 280 12.97 -0.48 0.63
CA LEU A 280 13.31 -1.69 1.39
C LEU A 280 14.55 -1.48 2.28
N ARG A 281 15.38 -0.46 1.98
CA ARG A 281 16.72 -0.28 2.57
C ARG A 281 16.76 0.59 3.84
N SER A 282 15.71 1.34 4.15
CA SER A 282 15.73 2.35 5.23
C SER A 282 14.63 2.16 6.27
N VAL A 283 14.54 0.99 6.91
CA VAL A 283 13.72 0.84 8.12
C VAL A 283 14.65 0.74 9.33
N PRO A 284 14.66 1.71 10.26
CA PRO A 284 15.45 1.63 11.48
C PRO A 284 14.69 0.84 12.54
N SER A 285 15.41 0.00 13.26
CA SER A 285 14.92 -0.74 14.42
C SER A 285 14.85 0.20 15.62
N THR A 286 13.68 0.68 16.03
CA THR A 286 13.53 1.12 17.42
C THR A 286 12.07 1.08 17.87
N SER A 287 11.85 0.30 18.92
CA SER A 287 10.64 0.24 19.72
C SER A 287 10.56 1.45 20.64
N SER A 288 9.66 2.40 20.40
CA SER A 288 9.11 3.26 21.47
C SER A 288 7.89 4.04 20.95
N SER A 289 6.76 3.86 21.63
CA SER A 289 5.75 4.90 21.87
C SER A 289 5.56 6.01 20.81
N LEU A 290 4.61 5.81 19.89
CA LEU A 290 3.73 6.82 19.25
C LEU A 290 4.29 8.20 18.81
N ARG A 291 5.62 8.36 18.69
CA ARG A 291 6.30 9.52 18.09
C ARG A 291 7.10 9.17 16.84
N PHE A 292 6.91 7.96 16.30
CA PHE A 292 7.78 7.34 15.29
C PHE A 292 7.35 7.47 13.81
N LEU A 293 6.40 8.36 13.48
CA LEU A 293 6.17 8.76 12.08
C LEU A 293 6.99 10.01 11.66
N GLY A 294 7.84 10.52 12.57
CA GLY A 294 8.46 11.84 12.45
C GLY A 294 9.94 11.91 12.04
N THR A 295 10.71 10.82 12.00
CA THR A 295 12.18 10.97 12.03
C THR A 295 13.00 10.13 11.05
N TRP A 296 12.41 9.50 10.04
CA TRP A 296 13.17 8.58 9.17
C TRP A 296 12.79 8.63 7.70
N ILE A 297 12.77 9.83 7.09
CA ILE A 297 12.77 9.93 5.61
C ILE A 297 13.47 11.23 5.16
N PHE A 298 14.70 11.51 5.60
CA PHE A 298 15.53 12.58 5.02
C PHE A 298 17.04 12.31 5.22
N CYS A 299 17.64 11.67 4.23
CA CYS A 299 18.71 12.24 3.41
C CYS A 299 18.38 11.92 1.95
#